data_AF-A0A7V0V1N8-F1
#
_entry.id   AF-A0A7V0V1N8-F1
#
_cell.length_a   1.000
_cell.length_b   1.000
_cell.length_c   1.000
_cell.angle_alpha   90.00
_cell.angle_beta   90.00
_cell.angle_gamma   90.00
#
_symmetry.space_group_name_H-M   'P 1'
#
loop_
_entity.id
_entity.type
_entity.pdbx_description
1 polymer ?
#
loop_
_entity_poly.entity_id
_entity_poly.type
_entity_poly.pdbx_seq_one_letter_code
_entity_poly.pdbx_strand_id
1 'polypeptide(L)'
;MTANNGRESLWVYLLTPFVATFGARPFGLRLAAIFAGVLTLAAFYALGRQVLRERGAIWAAAALCVLYWHVQLSHMALRANLFLLIGTLALTALVRAERLNRRRDWALAGLGTGLLAYTYFSADLWVACIVALLGFRALRSPQKRTGAAIAALVAVVVLAPMAVYALLHPSDVLYRATSVQKLALSDILQNMRLWAGAWLKRGDPFPEYNIPGRPILDPGQAILLLLGIACLPFAVRRRSLCASILVLALVSLFPSLISDQAPHTLRASGLVIPLALVLGAGAWGIERISRRLAHPGLAVALPLAVLTASGLATSRDFTQRWLNNGEVFTRLEAHINRAVLDLKRLTPPGMPVYFSPLSPSHPVVAFRSVDLSPRRTGAFDGHYCLVLADEPAAYVSLTLFEPEFGETLSQWADLTVIAQDEAASPPRYTVYVATPRRSILDSTPGPYAFGDALQLRPLSALPASAHAGDVLTIDLGLRALRQLDRNYSVFVHLYGNPTPYEGGQMWSQGDSQLHPSYPPP
;
A
#
# COMPACT_ATOMS: atom_id res chain seq x y z
N MET A 1 2.41 14.14 -9.86
CA MET A 1 1.92 12.84 -10.38
C MET A 1 3.08 11.97 -10.88
N THR A 2 4.09 12.54 -11.52
CA THR A 2 5.31 11.85 -12.00
C THR A 2 6.03 11.04 -10.91
N ALA A 3 6.28 11.62 -9.74
CA ALA A 3 6.91 10.92 -8.60
C ALA A 3 6.06 9.78 -7.98
N ASN A 4 4.79 9.66 -8.36
CA ASN A 4 3.87 8.61 -7.91
C ASN A 4 3.39 7.74 -9.08
N ASN A 5 4.17 7.64 -10.17
CA ASN A 5 3.87 6.84 -11.36
C ASN A 5 2.44 7.05 -11.89
N GLY A 6 2.03 8.30 -12.08
CA GLY A 6 0.71 8.64 -12.63
C GLY A 6 -0.50 8.30 -11.75
N ARG A 7 -0.28 7.83 -10.51
CA ARG A 7 -1.35 7.43 -9.59
C ARG A 7 -2.25 8.60 -9.20
N GLU A 8 -3.53 8.30 -9.06
CA GLU A 8 -4.56 9.32 -8.86
C GLU A 8 -4.38 10.15 -7.58
N SER A 9 -4.62 11.45 -7.68
CA SER A 9 -4.11 12.45 -6.72
C SER A 9 -5.03 12.76 -5.54
N LEU A 10 -6.33 12.45 -5.62
CA LEU A 10 -7.30 12.95 -4.63
C LEU A 10 -7.02 12.44 -3.22
N TRP A 11 -6.55 11.20 -3.09
CA TRP A 11 -6.16 10.65 -1.79
C TRP A 11 -5.01 11.43 -1.15
N VAL A 12 -4.00 11.85 -1.92
CA VAL A 12 -2.86 12.62 -1.40
C VAL A 12 -3.30 14.00 -0.92
N TYR A 13 -4.17 14.67 -1.67
CA TYR A 13 -4.75 15.95 -1.22
C TYR A 13 -5.57 15.79 0.06
N LEU A 14 -6.36 14.72 0.17
CA LEU A 14 -7.13 14.42 1.39
C LEU A 14 -6.23 14.17 2.60
N LEU A 15 -5.07 13.54 2.39
CA LEU A 15 -4.10 13.26 3.45
C LEU A 15 -3.34 14.50 3.93
N THR A 16 -3.24 15.54 3.11
CA THR A 16 -2.48 16.77 3.41
C THR A 16 -2.86 17.40 4.76
N PRO A 17 -4.13 17.68 5.09
CA PRO A 17 -4.49 18.24 6.41
C PRO A 17 -4.15 17.32 7.58
N PHE A 18 -4.20 15.99 7.40
CA PHE A 18 -3.81 15.04 8.45
C PHE A 18 -2.30 15.03 8.69
N VAL A 19 -1.50 15.08 7.61
CA VAL A 19 -0.04 15.17 7.72
C VAL A 19 0.38 16.53 8.30
N ALA A 20 -0.29 17.61 7.92
CA ALA A 20 -0.04 18.95 8.48
C ALA A 20 -0.34 19.01 10.00
N THR A 21 -1.38 18.30 10.45
CA THR A 21 -1.81 18.32 11.86
C THR A 21 -1.01 17.34 12.73
N PHE A 22 -0.74 16.12 12.23
CA PHE A 22 -0.14 15.03 13.03
C PHE A 22 1.31 14.70 12.66
N GLY A 23 1.88 15.41 11.68
CA GLY A 23 3.21 15.17 11.13
C GLY A 23 3.27 13.98 10.15
N ALA A 24 4.46 13.77 9.58
CA ALA A 24 4.75 12.68 8.65
C ALA A 24 4.87 11.32 9.36
N ARG A 25 3.75 10.84 9.93
CA ARG A 25 3.64 9.61 10.71
C ARG A 25 2.51 8.71 10.19
N PRO A 26 2.62 7.38 10.31
CA PRO A 26 1.53 6.47 9.93
C PRO A 26 0.19 6.77 10.60
N PHE A 27 0.21 7.35 11.80
CA PHE A 27 -0.99 7.69 12.57
C PHE A 27 -1.96 8.61 11.79
N GLY A 28 -1.48 9.76 11.29
CA GLY A 28 -2.34 10.72 10.56
C GLY A 28 -2.92 10.10 9.29
N LEU A 29 -2.14 9.28 8.59
CA LEU A 29 -2.57 8.58 7.38
C LEU A 29 -3.66 7.53 7.67
N ARG A 30 -3.50 6.75 8.74
CA ARG A 30 -4.48 5.74 9.16
C ARG A 30 -5.76 6.38 9.69
N LEU A 31 -5.66 7.53 10.37
CA LEU A 31 -6.83 8.27 10.84
C LEU A 31 -7.72 8.69 9.67
N ALA A 32 -7.13 9.23 8.59
CA ALA A 32 -7.87 9.57 7.38
C ALA A 32 -8.58 8.35 6.75
N ALA A 33 -7.91 7.19 6.73
CA ALA A 33 -8.49 5.94 6.23
C ALA A 33 -9.68 5.45 7.07
N ILE A 34 -9.56 5.53 8.40
CA ILE A 34 -10.65 5.17 9.34
C ILE A 34 -11.87 6.06 9.08
N PHE A 35 -11.67 7.38 8.95
CA PHE A 35 -12.78 8.29 8.64
C PHE A 35 -13.41 7.97 7.29
N ALA A 36 -12.62 7.68 6.25
CA ALA A 36 -13.15 7.26 4.96
C ALA A 36 -13.98 5.96 5.06
N GLY A 37 -13.52 4.97 5.85
CA GLY A 37 -14.25 3.74 6.12
C GLY A 37 -15.57 3.96 6.87
N VAL A 38 -15.56 4.78 7.93
CA VAL A 38 -16.78 5.14 8.69
C VAL A 38 -17.78 5.90 7.83
N LEU A 39 -17.31 6.86 7.02
CA LEU A 39 -18.16 7.57 6.07
C LEU A 39 -18.70 6.64 4.99
N THR A 40 -17.94 5.60 4.60
CA THR A 40 -18.41 4.56 3.67
C THR A 40 -19.58 3.79 4.28
N LEU A 41 -19.57 3.47 5.58
CA LEU A 41 -20.73 2.85 6.25
C LEU A 41 -21.99 3.75 6.18
N ALA A 42 -21.83 5.05 6.43
CA ALA A 42 -22.94 6.01 6.35
C ALA A 42 -23.49 6.15 4.92
N ALA A 43 -22.59 6.28 3.93
CA ALA A 43 -22.95 6.31 2.52
C ALA A 43 -23.61 5.00 2.08
N PHE A 44 -23.12 3.87 2.57
CA PHE A 44 -23.64 2.54 2.26
C PHE A 44 -25.01 2.31 2.85
N TYR A 45 -25.29 2.78 4.07
CA TYR A 45 -26.64 2.78 4.61
C TYR A 45 -27.58 3.64 3.74
N ALA A 46 -27.12 4.80 3.27
CA ALA A 46 -27.90 5.64 2.35
C ALA A 46 -28.20 4.93 1.02
N LEU A 47 -27.23 4.20 0.44
CA LEU A 47 -27.40 3.34 -0.72
C LEU A 47 -28.42 2.22 -0.43
N GLY A 48 -28.24 1.51 0.67
CA GLY A 48 -29.11 0.43 1.13
C GLY A 48 -30.56 0.89 1.22
N ARG A 49 -30.83 2.12 1.72
CA ARG A 49 -32.19 2.69 1.74
C ARG A 49 -32.76 2.97 0.35
N GLN A 50 -31.93 3.19 -0.67
CA GLN A 50 -32.41 3.33 -2.06
C GLN A 50 -32.63 1.98 -2.74
N VAL A 51 -31.92 0.94 -2.32
CA VAL A 51 -31.89 -0.37 -2.99
C VAL A 51 -32.83 -1.39 -2.32
N LEU A 52 -32.78 -1.50 -1.00
CA LEU A 52 -33.49 -2.49 -0.20
C LEU A 52 -34.79 -1.90 0.41
N ARG A 53 -35.75 -2.80 0.67
CA ARG A 53 -37.02 -2.52 1.37
C ARG A 53 -36.85 -2.75 2.87
N GLU A 54 -37.80 -2.23 3.64
CA GLU A 54 -37.95 -2.51 5.08
C GLU A 54 -36.63 -2.30 5.86
N ARG A 55 -36.27 -3.25 6.74
CA ARG A 55 -35.04 -3.26 7.54
C ARG A 55 -33.81 -3.73 6.78
N GLY A 56 -33.92 -4.13 5.51
CA GLY A 56 -32.78 -4.66 4.73
C GLY A 56 -31.58 -3.72 4.66
N ALA A 57 -31.80 -2.40 4.63
CA ALA A 57 -30.72 -1.41 4.66
C ALA A 57 -29.90 -1.41 5.96
N ILE A 58 -30.57 -1.65 7.11
CA ILE A 58 -29.92 -1.75 8.42
C ILE A 58 -29.06 -3.00 8.46
N TRP A 59 -29.62 -4.14 8.04
CA TRP A 59 -28.89 -5.40 7.98
C TRP A 59 -27.71 -5.37 7.02
N ALA A 60 -27.85 -4.72 5.86
CA ALA A 60 -26.74 -4.54 4.94
C ALA A 60 -25.62 -3.71 5.59
N ALA A 61 -25.94 -2.59 6.23
CA ALA A 61 -24.94 -1.77 6.92
C ALA A 61 -24.26 -2.54 8.07
N ALA A 62 -25.03 -3.33 8.83
CA ALA A 62 -24.48 -4.21 9.87
C ALA A 62 -23.54 -5.28 9.26
N ALA A 63 -23.93 -5.90 8.14
CA ALA A 63 -23.08 -6.86 7.42
C ALA A 63 -21.77 -6.24 6.92
N LEU A 64 -21.80 -5.01 6.38
CA LEU A 64 -20.58 -4.29 5.98
C LEU A 64 -19.68 -3.97 7.18
N CYS A 65 -20.27 -3.64 8.32
CA CYS A 65 -19.53 -3.33 9.56
C CYS A 65 -18.72 -4.51 10.08
N VAL A 66 -19.22 -5.74 9.88
CA VAL A 66 -18.56 -6.98 10.35
C VAL A 66 -17.84 -7.73 9.23
N LEU A 67 -17.77 -7.18 8.03
CA LEU A 67 -17.05 -7.80 6.91
C LEU A 67 -15.55 -7.54 7.06
N TYR A 68 -14.79 -8.60 7.35
CA TYR A 68 -13.33 -8.54 7.51
C TYR A 68 -12.62 -7.75 6.40
N TRP A 69 -13.00 -7.97 5.15
CA TRP A 69 -12.43 -7.26 4.00
C TRP A 69 -12.58 -5.73 4.11
N HIS A 70 -13.76 -5.24 4.51
CA HIS A 70 -13.98 -3.79 4.70
C HIS A 70 -13.24 -3.27 5.94
N VAL A 71 -13.27 -4.02 7.04
CA VAL A 71 -12.57 -3.66 8.29
C VAL A 71 -11.07 -3.50 8.02
N GLN A 72 -10.44 -4.49 7.41
CA GLN A 72 -9.01 -4.46 7.13
C GLN A 72 -8.64 -3.31 6.18
N LEU A 73 -9.38 -3.15 5.08
CA LEU A 73 -9.12 -2.09 4.10
C LEU A 73 -9.20 -0.70 4.72
N SER A 74 -10.18 -0.47 5.61
CA SER A 74 -10.38 0.80 6.32
C SER A 74 -9.26 1.16 7.30
N HIS A 75 -8.41 0.20 7.69
CA HIS A 75 -7.25 0.43 8.56
C HIS A 75 -5.94 0.65 7.79
N MET A 76 -5.96 0.51 6.47
CA MET A 76 -4.82 0.77 5.60
C MET A 76 -5.00 2.11 4.89
N ALA A 77 -3.95 2.94 4.81
CA ALA A 77 -4.01 4.25 4.18
C ALA A 77 -3.99 4.20 2.64
N LEU A 78 -4.95 3.48 2.05
CA LEU A 78 -5.03 3.21 0.62
C LEU A 78 -6.09 4.05 -0.08
N ARG A 79 -5.76 4.43 -1.32
CA ARG A 79 -6.66 5.06 -2.31
C ARG A 79 -8.01 4.35 -2.47
N ALA A 80 -8.01 3.02 -2.33
CA ALA A 80 -9.21 2.20 -2.45
C ALA A 80 -10.31 2.56 -1.42
N ASN A 81 -9.95 3.11 -0.25
CA ASN A 81 -10.96 3.58 0.70
C ASN A 81 -11.80 4.73 0.14
N LEU A 82 -11.14 5.66 -0.57
CA LEU A 82 -11.82 6.77 -1.19
C LEU A 82 -12.68 6.32 -2.38
N PHE A 83 -12.21 5.30 -3.13
CA PHE A 83 -13.01 4.65 -4.16
C PHE A 83 -14.33 4.09 -3.58
N LEU A 84 -14.27 3.35 -2.47
CA LEU A 84 -15.48 2.81 -1.87
C LEU A 84 -16.44 3.90 -1.39
N LEU A 85 -15.93 4.95 -0.75
CA LEU A 85 -16.75 6.09 -0.30
C LEU A 85 -17.43 6.80 -1.48
N ILE A 86 -16.64 7.30 -2.43
CA ILE A 86 -17.13 8.09 -3.56
C ILE A 86 -18.01 7.24 -4.48
N GLY A 87 -17.63 5.98 -4.73
CA GLY A 87 -18.41 5.05 -5.53
C GLY A 87 -19.77 4.76 -4.91
N THR A 88 -19.81 4.55 -3.59
CA THR A 88 -21.08 4.33 -2.88
C THR A 88 -21.97 5.56 -2.90
N LEU A 89 -21.41 6.76 -2.76
CA LEU A 89 -22.14 8.02 -2.89
C LEU A 89 -22.66 8.23 -4.32
N ALA A 90 -21.85 7.95 -5.34
CA ALA A 90 -22.23 8.04 -6.75
C ALA A 90 -23.38 7.09 -7.08
N LEU A 91 -23.30 5.83 -6.65
CA LEU A 91 -24.38 4.85 -6.79
C LEU A 91 -25.65 5.27 -6.05
N THR A 92 -25.51 5.81 -4.83
CA THR A 92 -26.65 6.31 -4.06
C THR A 92 -27.36 7.44 -4.80
N ALA A 93 -26.61 8.41 -5.31
CA ALA A 93 -27.13 9.53 -6.08
C ALA A 93 -27.79 9.04 -7.38
N LEU A 94 -27.17 8.10 -8.11
CA LEU A 94 -27.69 7.52 -9.34
C LEU A 94 -29.03 6.82 -9.11
N VAL A 95 -29.11 5.90 -8.14
CA VAL A 95 -30.37 5.19 -7.84
C VAL A 95 -31.45 6.17 -7.37
N ARG A 96 -31.08 7.20 -6.60
CA ARG A 96 -32.01 8.26 -6.19
C ARG A 96 -32.49 9.09 -7.37
N ALA A 97 -31.60 9.46 -8.29
CA ALA A 97 -31.91 10.19 -9.51
C ALA A 97 -32.85 9.39 -10.43
N GLU A 98 -32.61 8.08 -10.58
CA GLU A 98 -33.50 7.21 -11.36
C GLU A 98 -34.90 7.07 -10.76
N ARG A 99 -35.03 7.23 -9.44
CA ARG A 99 -36.29 7.12 -8.70
C ARG A 99 -37.05 8.43 -8.66
N LEU A 100 -36.39 9.53 -8.34
CA LEU A 100 -37.00 10.84 -8.09
C LEU A 100 -36.92 11.80 -9.29
N ASN A 101 -36.06 11.52 -10.26
CA ASN A 101 -35.81 12.32 -11.46
C ASN A 101 -35.49 13.80 -11.19
N ARG A 102 -34.84 14.12 -10.07
CA ARG A 102 -34.47 15.50 -9.69
C ARG A 102 -33.12 15.86 -10.29
N ARG A 103 -33.01 17.06 -10.86
CA ARG A 103 -31.75 17.55 -11.48
C ARG A 103 -30.56 17.51 -10.52
N ARG A 104 -30.78 17.86 -9.24
CA ARG A 104 -29.74 17.77 -8.19
C ARG A 104 -29.18 16.36 -8.04
N ASP A 105 -30.04 15.34 -8.08
CA ASP A 105 -29.61 13.95 -7.88
C ASP A 105 -28.79 13.46 -9.07
N TRP A 106 -29.18 13.84 -10.28
CA TRP A 106 -28.41 13.59 -11.50
C TRP A 106 -27.05 14.29 -11.48
N ALA A 107 -27.00 15.57 -11.09
CA ALA A 107 -25.75 16.31 -10.95
C ALA A 107 -24.82 15.68 -9.90
N LEU A 108 -25.36 15.24 -8.75
CA LEU A 108 -24.58 14.53 -7.73
C LEU A 108 -24.07 13.17 -8.22
N ALA A 109 -24.86 12.45 -9.03
CA ALA A 109 -24.41 11.21 -9.67
C ALA A 109 -23.24 11.50 -10.62
N GLY A 110 -23.36 12.51 -11.47
CA GLY A 110 -22.30 12.97 -12.36
C GLY A 110 -21.03 13.39 -11.63
N LEU A 111 -21.17 14.18 -10.56
CA LEU A 111 -20.05 14.62 -9.72
C LEU A 111 -19.32 13.41 -9.11
N GLY A 112 -20.06 12.47 -8.53
CA GLY A 112 -19.48 11.24 -7.98
C GLY A 112 -18.78 10.40 -9.04
N THR A 113 -19.38 10.23 -10.22
CA THR A 113 -18.77 9.51 -11.35
C THR A 113 -17.49 10.18 -11.84
N GLY A 114 -17.43 11.51 -11.95
CA GLY A 114 -16.21 12.22 -12.32
C GLY A 114 -15.12 12.12 -11.26
N LEU A 115 -15.48 12.22 -9.97
CA LEU A 115 -14.54 12.10 -8.86
C LEU A 115 -13.92 10.70 -8.75
N LEU A 116 -14.61 9.65 -9.19
CA LEU A 116 -14.09 8.28 -9.16
C LEU A 116 -12.76 8.12 -9.89
N ALA A 117 -12.55 8.83 -11.01
CA ALA A 117 -11.31 8.77 -11.78
C ALA A 117 -10.09 9.37 -11.06
N TYR A 118 -10.31 10.02 -9.91
CA TYR A 118 -9.24 10.52 -9.05
C TYR A 118 -8.97 9.64 -7.83
N THR A 119 -9.62 8.47 -7.73
CA THR A 119 -9.55 7.63 -6.52
C THR A 119 -8.59 6.46 -6.64
N TYR A 120 -8.96 5.41 -7.38
CA TYR A 120 -8.22 4.16 -7.51
C TYR A 120 -8.50 3.55 -8.88
N PHE A 121 -7.51 3.02 -9.59
CA PHE A 121 -7.69 2.51 -10.96
C PHE A 121 -8.86 1.51 -11.16
N SER A 122 -9.18 0.66 -10.17
CA SER A 122 -10.35 -0.25 -10.28
C SER A 122 -11.69 0.51 -10.39
N ALA A 123 -11.72 1.78 -9.99
CA ALA A 123 -12.87 2.66 -10.13
C ALA A 123 -13.21 2.97 -11.59
N ASP A 124 -12.26 2.87 -12.52
CA ASP A 124 -12.49 3.17 -13.94
C ASP A 124 -13.58 2.27 -14.55
N LEU A 125 -13.64 1.01 -14.10
CA LEU A 125 -14.70 0.10 -14.49
C LEU A 125 -16.06 0.48 -13.90
N TRP A 126 -16.09 1.08 -12.70
CA TRP A 126 -17.32 1.64 -12.14
C TRP A 126 -17.75 2.88 -12.90
N VAL A 127 -16.82 3.75 -13.29
CA VAL A 127 -17.09 4.91 -14.16
C VAL A 127 -17.71 4.43 -15.47
N ALA A 128 -17.07 3.48 -16.17
CA ALA A 128 -17.57 2.91 -17.41
C ALA A 128 -18.97 2.29 -17.25
N CYS A 129 -19.18 1.52 -16.18
CA CYS A 129 -20.47 0.92 -15.87
C CYS A 129 -21.55 1.98 -15.62
N ILE A 130 -21.26 3.03 -14.83
CA ILE A 130 -22.22 4.10 -14.57
C ILE A 130 -22.53 4.88 -15.84
N VAL A 131 -21.53 5.22 -16.66
CA VAL A 131 -21.73 5.91 -17.94
C VAL A 131 -22.59 5.08 -18.90
N ALA A 132 -22.33 3.78 -19.00
CA ALA A 132 -23.13 2.87 -19.81
C ALA A 132 -24.60 2.82 -19.32
N LEU A 133 -24.82 2.79 -18.01
CA LEU A 133 -26.17 2.88 -17.43
C LEU A 133 -26.83 4.21 -17.76
N LEU A 134 -26.13 5.35 -17.63
CA LEU A 134 -26.64 6.67 -17.99
C LEU A 134 -27.08 6.73 -19.46
N GLY A 135 -26.25 6.24 -20.38
CA GLY A 135 -26.55 6.18 -21.80
C GLY A 135 -27.76 5.29 -22.10
N PHE A 136 -27.79 4.08 -21.54
CA PHE A 136 -28.94 3.16 -21.68
C PHE A 136 -30.25 3.80 -21.21
N ARG A 137 -30.24 4.51 -20.07
CA ARG A 137 -31.42 5.20 -19.54
C ARG A 137 -31.84 6.39 -20.39
N ALA A 138 -30.90 7.18 -20.89
CA ALA A 138 -31.20 8.29 -21.79
C ALA A 138 -31.90 7.79 -23.07
N LEU A 139 -31.46 6.66 -23.62
CA LEU A 139 -32.08 6.06 -24.80
C LEU A 139 -33.49 5.52 -24.52
N ARG A 140 -33.67 4.81 -23.40
CA ARG A 140 -34.93 4.10 -23.06
C ARG A 140 -35.99 4.95 -22.39
N SER A 141 -35.65 6.09 -21.79
CA SER A 141 -36.59 6.89 -20.99
C SER A 141 -36.49 8.37 -21.33
N PRO A 142 -37.31 8.88 -22.26
CA PRO A 142 -37.28 10.28 -22.71
C PRO A 142 -37.32 11.29 -21.56
N GLN A 143 -38.12 11.02 -20.52
CA GLN A 143 -38.28 11.89 -19.35
C GLN A 143 -37.01 11.99 -18.48
N LYS A 144 -36.05 11.09 -18.66
CA LYS A 144 -34.77 11.05 -17.93
C LYS A 144 -33.61 11.58 -18.74
N ARG A 145 -33.79 11.87 -20.03
CA ARG A 145 -32.73 12.32 -20.95
C ARG A 145 -32.00 13.55 -20.44
N THR A 146 -32.75 14.58 -20.05
CA THR A 146 -32.17 15.82 -19.52
C THR A 146 -31.36 15.56 -18.24
N GLY A 147 -31.88 14.73 -17.34
CA GLY A 147 -31.16 14.34 -16.14
C GLY A 147 -29.87 13.58 -16.43
N ALA A 148 -29.94 12.56 -17.29
CA ALA A 148 -28.77 11.80 -17.72
C ALA A 148 -27.73 12.69 -18.43
N ALA A 149 -28.17 13.65 -19.25
CA ALA A 149 -27.29 14.63 -19.90
C ALA A 149 -26.61 15.56 -18.87
N ILE A 150 -27.33 16.02 -17.84
CA ILE A 150 -26.74 16.79 -16.73
C ILE A 150 -25.68 15.94 -16.01
N ALA A 151 -25.99 14.68 -15.69
CA ALA A 151 -25.04 13.79 -15.04
C ALA A 151 -23.78 13.57 -15.89
N ALA A 152 -23.95 13.31 -17.19
CA ALA A 152 -22.85 13.13 -18.12
C ALA A 152 -22.00 14.39 -18.25
N LEU A 153 -22.61 15.58 -18.38
CA LEU A 153 -21.90 16.85 -18.45
C LEU A 153 -21.08 17.11 -17.18
N VAL A 154 -21.69 16.94 -16.01
CA VAL A 154 -20.97 17.12 -14.73
C VAL A 154 -19.83 16.11 -14.59
N ALA A 155 -20.07 14.84 -14.95
CA ALA A 155 -19.03 13.81 -14.93
C ALA A 155 -17.85 14.18 -15.84
N VAL A 156 -18.12 14.61 -17.09
CA VAL A 156 -17.10 15.05 -18.05
C VAL A 156 -16.30 16.24 -17.52
N VAL A 157 -16.98 17.28 -17.01
CA VAL A 157 -16.30 18.47 -16.47
C VAL A 157 -15.38 18.11 -15.32
N VAL A 158 -15.84 17.26 -14.40
CA VAL A 158 -15.04 16.84 -13.23
C VAL A 158 -13.91 15.90 -13.65
N LEU A 159 -14.14 14.98 -14.59
CA LEU A 159 -13.15 14.05 -15.13
C LEU A 159 -12.09 14.73 -16.02
N ALA A 160 -12.42 15.86 -16.65
CA ALA A 160 -11.63 16.47 -17.71
C ALA A 160 -10.15 16.69 -17.36
N PRO A 161 -9.77 17.23 -16.18
CA PRO A 161 -8.36 17.38 -15.83
C PRO A 161 -7.58 16.06 -15.86
N MET A 162 -8.14 14.99 -15.30
CA MET A 162 -7.50 13.66 -15.34
C MET A 162 -7.46 13.10 -16.75
N ALA A 163 -8.54 13.26 -17.53
CA ALA A 163 -8.58 12.79 -18.92
C ALA A 163 -7.54 13.51 -19.80
N VAL A 164 -7.40 14.83 -19.65
CA VAL A 164 -6.38 15.61 -20.35
C VAL A 164 -4.98 15.15 -19.95
N TYR A 165 -4.71 14.95 -18.64
CA TYR A 165 -3.43 14.41 -18.19
C TYR A 165 -3.15 13.02 -18.79
N ALA A 166 -4.13 12.11 -18.76
CA ALA A 166 -3.98 10.77 -19.30
C ALA A 166 -3.71 10.75 -20.82
N LEU A 167 -4.32 11.67 -21.57
CA LEU A 167 -4.07 11.83 -23.01
C LEU A 167 -2.66 12.37 -23.29
N LEU A 168 -2.18 13.30 -22.47
CA LEU A 168 -0.85 13.87 -22.63
C LEU A 168 0.25 12.93 -22.12
N HIS A 169 -0.03 12.08 -21.13
CA HIS A 169 0.94 11.24 -20.42
C HIS A 169 0.45 9.78 -20.30
N PRO A 170 0.18 9.09 -21.43
CA PRO A 170 -0.45 7.77 -21.43
C PRO A 170 0.39 6.70 -20.73
N SER A 171 1.73 6.79 -20.85
CA SER A 171 2.66 5.86 -20.18
C SER A 171 2.50 5.90 -18.66
N ASP A 172 2.33 7.08 -18.07
CA ASP A 172 2.24 7.25 -16.61
C ASP A 172 0.99 6.58 -16.03
N VAL A 173 -0.16 6.78 -16.70
CA VAL A 173 -1.45 6.27 -16.22
C VAL A 173 -1.61 4.78 -16.49
N LEU A 174 -1.16 4.30 -17.66
CA LEU A 174 -1.30 2.90 -18.05
C LEU A 174 -0.26 2.00 -17.39
N TYR A 175 0.90 2.52 -16.95
CA TYR A 175 2.00 1.73 -16.39
C TYR A 175 1.53 0.69 -15.37
N ARG A 176 0.66 1.09 -14.42
CA ARG A 176 0.17 0.17 -13.40
C ARG A 176 -0.75 -0.90 -13.97
N ALA A 177 -1.70 -0.53 -14.82
CA ALA A 177 -2.62 -1.47 -15.44
C ALA A 177 -1.87 -2.50 -16.29
N THR A 178 -0.89 -2.07 -17.10
CA THR A 178 -0.11 -2.96 -17.97
C THR A 178 0.89 -3.81 -17.18
N SER A 179 1.48 -3.30 -16.09
CA SER A 179 2.47 -4.03 -15.29
C SER A 179 1.91 -5.26 -14.57
N VAL A 180 0.61 -5.29 -14.29
CA VAL A 180 -0.04 -6.38 -13.54
C VAL A 180 -0.93 -7.25 -14.41
N GLN A 181 -1.04 -6.95 -15.70
CA GLN A 181 -2.05 -7.54 -16.57
C GLN A 181 -1.74 -9.00 -16.92
N LYS A 182 -2.79 -9.83 -16.94
CA LYS A 182 -2.78 -11.21 -17.44
C LYS A 182 -3.95 -11.37 -18.41
N LEU A 183 -3.67 -11.29 -19.71
CA LEU A 183 -4.68 -11.33 -20.77
C LEU A 183 -4.87 -12.71 -21.42
N ALA A 184 -3.98 -13.67 -21.15
CA ALA A 184 -4.13 -15.01 -21.71
C ALA A 184 -5.40 -15.68 -21.15
N LEU A 185 -6.16 -16.34 -22.01
CA LEU A 185 -7.40 -17.02 -21.61
C LEU A 185 -7.16 -18.06 -20.50
N SER A 186 -6.04 -18.77 -20.56
CA SER A 186 -5.61 -19.73 -19.53
C SER A 186 -5.47 -19.07 -18.15
N ASP A 187 -4.84 -17.90 -18.10
CA ASP A 187 -4.62 -17.14 -16.85
C ASP A 187 -5.97 -16.66 -16.29
N ILE A 188 -6.85 -16.14 -17.15
CA ILE A 188 -8.18 -15.68 -16.74
C ILE A 188 -9.01 -16.85 -16.18
N LEU A 189 -9.00 -18.01 -16.86
CA LEU A 189 -9.70 -19.21 -16.38
C LEU A 189 -9.13 -19.72 -15.04
N GLN A 190 -7.81 -19.68 -14.88
CA GLN A 190 -7.16 -20.00 -13.61
C GLN A 190 -7.61 -19.03 -12.51
N ASN A 191 -7.62 -17.72 -12.81
CA ASN A 191 -8.05 -16.68 -11.87
C ASN A 191 -9.53 -16.85 -11.49
N MET A 192 -10.40 -17.21 -12.43
CA MET A 192 -11.81 -17.54 -12.14
C MET A 192 -11.93 -18.73 -11.19
N ARG A 193 -11.13 -19.79 -11.40
CA ARG A 193 -11.10 -20.96 -10.49
C ARG A 193 -10.61 -20.59 -9.10
N LEU A 194 -9.56 -19.77 -9.00
CA LEU A 194 -9.04 -19.27 -7.73
C LEU A 194 -10.10 -18.43 -7.00
N TRP A 195 -10.78 -17.52 -7.70
CA TRP A 195 -11.89 -16.75 -7.14
C TRP A 195 -13.10 -17.58 -6.73
N ALA A 196 -13.41 -18.66 -7.45
CA ALA A 196 -14.47 -19.59 -7.04
C ALA A 196 -14.14 -20.26 -5.69
N GLY A 197 -12.86 -20.56 -5.44
CA GLY A 197 -12.38 -21.07 -4.15
C GLY A 197 -12.19 -20.01 -3.07
N ALA A 198 -12.00 -18.74 -3.44
CA ALA A 198 -11.67 -17.64 -2.52
C ALA A 198 -12.73 -17.37 -1.47
N TRP A 199 -13.99 -17.64 -1.80
CA TRP A 199 -15.13 -17.37 -0.91
C TRP A 199 -15.08 -18.18 0.38
N LEU A 200 -14.78 -19.49 0.28
CA LEU A 200 -14.95 -20.45 1.39
C LEU A 200 -13.73 -21.35 1.64
N LYS A 201 -12.78 -21.46 0.69
CA LYS A 201 -11.63 -22.38 0.82
C LYS A 201 -10.33 -21.64 1.06
N ARG A 202 -9.86 -20.86 0.09
CA ARG A 202 -8.56 -20.19 0.16
C ARG A 202 -8.63 -18.83 -0.51
N GLY A 203 -8.66 -17.78 0.29
CA GLY A 203 -8.72 -16.39 -0.18
C GLY A 203 -7.35 -15.87 -0.63
N ASP A 204 -7.23 -14.54 -0.63
CA ASP A 204 -6.02 -13.82 -1.02
C ASP A 204 -4.82 -14.29 -0.16
N PRO A 205 -3.71 -14.74 -0.78
CA PRO A 205 -2.55 -15.23 -0.07
C PRO A 205 -1.65 -14.11 0.46
N PHE A 206 -1.80 -12.87 -0.02
CA PHE A 206 -0.89 -11.78 0.29
C PHE A 206 -1.19 -11.21 1.69
N PRO A 207 -0.21 -11.19 2.61
CA PRO A 207 -0.39 -10.75 3.99
C PRO A 207 -0.83 -9.28 4.06
N GLU A 208 -0.43 -8.44 3.11
CA GLU A 208 -0.82 -7.03 3.05
C GLU A 208 -2.33 -6.84 2.87
N TYR A 209 -3.01 -7.80 2.22
CA TYR A 209 -4.41 -7.66 1.82
C TYR A 209 -5.35 -8.69 2.45
N ASN A 210 -4.83 -9.68 3.17
CA ASN A 210 -5.63 -10.64 3.92
C ASN A 210 -4.78 -11.36 4.97
N ILE A 211 -5.40 -12.12 5.87
CA ILE A 211 -4.66 -13.20 6.55
C ILE A 211 -4.34 -14.24 5.46
N PRO A 212 -3.07 -14.64 5.27
CA PRO A 212 -2.69 -15.49 4.16
C PRO A 212 -3.61 -16.71 3.98
N GLY A 213 -4.35 -16.73 2.87
CA GLY A 213 -5.25 -17.81 2.50
C GLY A 213 -6.58 -17.89 3.26
N ARG A 214 -6.86 -17.00 4.22
CA ARG A 214 -8.17 -16.95 4.90
C ARG A 214 -9.28 -16.78 3.87
N PRO A 215 -10.35 -17.60 3.88
CA PRO A 215 -11.52 -17.37 3.03
C PRO A 215 -12.08 -15.95 3.19
N ILE A 216 -12.67 -15.42 2.12
CA ILE A 216 -13.27 -14.07 2.17
C ILE A 216 -14.39 -14.02 3.21
N LEU A 217 -15.23 -15.06 3.26
CA LEU A 217 -16.38 -15.15 4.15
C LEU A 217 -16.12 -16.13 5.29
N ASP A 218 -16.52 -15.76 6.49
CA ASP A 218 -16.71 -16.73 7.57
C ASP A 218 -18.00 -17.56 7.36
N PRO A 219 -18.19 -18.68 8.09
CA PRO A 219 -19.36 -19.53 7.91
C PRO A 219 -20.71 -18.83 8.10
N GLY A 220 -20.80 -17.86 9.01
CA GLY A 220 -22.01 -17.07 9.22
C GLY A 220 -22.33 -16.20 8.00
N GLN A 221 -21.30 -15.51 7.48
CA GLN A 221 -21.42 -14.73 6.24
C GLN A 221 -21.71 -15.60 5.02
N ALA A 222 -21.20 -16.83 4.96
CA ALA A 222 -21.50 -17.78 3.89
C ALA A 222 -22.99 -18.14 3.85
N ILE A 223 -23.59 -18.42 5.03
CA ILE A 223 -25.04 -18.67 5.15
C ILE A 223 -25.82 -17.43 4.71
N LEU A 224 -25.41 -16.24 5.16
CA LEU A 224 -26.04 -14.98 4.76
C LEU A 224 -25.92 -14.72 3.25
N LEU A 225 -24.82 -15.12 2.60
CA LEU A 225 -24.68 -14.99 1.15
C LEU A 225 -25.68 -15.89 0.42
N LEU A 226 -25.75 -17.17 0.78
CA LEU A 226 -26.65 -18.13 0.14
C LEU A 226 -28.12 -17.74 0.31
N LEU A 227 -28.53 -17.42 1.54
CA LEU A 227 -29.87 -16.90 1.82
C LEU A 227 -30.09 -15.56 1.15
N GLY A 228 -29.06 -14.72 1.08
CA GLY A 228 -29.08 -13.42 0.43
C GLY A 228 -29.41 -13.52 -1.04
N ILE A 229 -28.76 -14.43 -1.77
CA ILE A 229 -29.05 -14.67 -3.20
C ILE A 229 -30.52 -15.06 -3.38
N ALA A 230 -31.04 -15.98 -2.55
CA ALA A 230 -32.43 -16.43 -2.62
C ALA A 230 -33.45 -15.32 -2.24
N CYS A 231 -33.12 -14.52 -1.22
CA CYS A 231 -34.00 -13.50 -0.67
C CYS A 231 -33.92 -12.16 -1.41
N LEU A 232 -32.85 -11.90 -2.17
CA LEU A 232 -32.59 -10.62 -2.83
C LEU A 232 -33.76 -10.12 -3.68
N PRO A 233 -34.44 -10.93 -4.54
CA PRO A 233 -35.57 -10.47 -5.34
C PRO A 233 -36.77 -9.97 -4.53
N PHE A 234 -36.86 -10.38 -3.26
CA PHE A 234 -37.91 -9.97 -2.33
C PHE A 234 -37.46 -8.81 -1.43
N ALA A 235 -36.15 -8.72 -1.15
CA ALA A 235 -35.56 -7.66 -0.34
C ALA A 235 -35.41 -6.34 -1.12
N VAL A 236 -35.18 -6.37 -2.44
CA VAL A 236 -34.96 -5.15 -3.24
C VAL A 236 -36.25 -4.37 -3.50
N ARG A 237 -36.11 -3.04 -3.67
CA ARG A 237 -37.24 -2.14 -3.99
C ARG A 237 -37.83 -2.42 -5.37
N ARG A 238 -36.99 -2.79 -6.33
CA ARG A 238 -37.35 -3.07 -7.73
C ARG A 238 -36.53 -4.27 -8.19
N ARG A 239 -37.15 -5.27 -8.85
CA ARG A 239 -36.47 -6.49 -9.29
C ARG A 239 -35.31 -6.24 -10.25
N SER A 240 -35.35 -5.17 -11.06
CA SER A 240 -34.24 -4.77 -11.93
C SER A 240 -32.95 -4.47 -11.16
N LEU A 241 -33.03 -4.11 -9.87
CA LEU A 241 -31.85 -3.86 -9.04
C LEU A 241 -31.05 -5.13 -8.76
N CYS A 242 -31.66 -6.33 -8.81
CA CYS A 242 -30.90 -7.58 -8.71
C CYS A 242 -29.87 -7.69 -9.84
N ALA A 243 -30.28 -7.35 -11.08
CA ALA A 243 -29.37 -7.32 -12.22
C ALA A 243 -28.30 -6.25 -12.04
N SER A 244 -28.64 -5.06 -11.53
CA SER A 244 -27.66 -4.01 -11.25
C SER A 244 -26.63 -4.43 -10.20
N ILE A 245 -27.05 -5.12 -9.14
CA ILE A 245 -26.14 -5.64 -8.10
C ILE A 245 -25.22 -6.71 -8.69
N LEU A 246 -25.74 -7.63 -9.51
CA LEU A 246 -24.94 -8.65 -10.18
C LEU A 246 -23.92 -8.02 -11.14
N VAL A 247 -24.34 -7.09 -12.00
CA VAL A 247 -23.44 -6.38 -12.91
C VAL A 247 -22.36 -5.64 -12.11
N LEU A 248 -22.73 -4.94 -11.04
CA LEU A 248 -21.77 -4.26 -10.18
C LEU A 248 -20.76 -5.26 -9.56
N ALA A 249 -21.21 -6.43 -9.13
CA ALA A 249 -20.33 -7.48 -8.61
C ALA A 249 -19.35 -7.98 -9.68
N LEU A 250 -19.83 -8.28 -10.90
CA LEU A 250 -18.99 -8.74 -12.01
C LEU A 250 -17.96 -7.68 -12.43
N VAL A 251 -18.40 -6.43 -12.58
CA VAL A 251 -17.54 -5.28 -12.90
C VAL A 251 -16.49 -5.06 -11.81
N SER A 252 -16.86 -5.24 -10.54
CA SER A 252 -15.93 -5.06 -9.42
C SER A 252 -14.92 -6.21 -9.29
N LEU A 253 -15.28 -7.41 -9.72
CA LEU A 253 -14.41 -8.58 -9.70
C LEU A 253 -13.41 -8.56 -10.86
N PHE A 254 -13.81 -7.98 -12.00
CA PHE A 254 -13.06 -8.00 -13.25
C PHE A 254 -11.59 -7.55 -13.13
N PRO A 255 -11.22 -6.45 -12.43
CA PRO A 255 -9.82 -6.04 -12.33
C PRO A 255 -8.91 -7.12 -11.77
N SER A 256 -9.40 -7.95 -10.83
CA SER A 256 -8.61 -9.05 -10.28
C SER A 256 -8.55 -10.27 -11.19
N LEU A 257 -9.54 -10.46 -12.08
CA LEU A 257 -9.55 -11.60 -13.01
C LEU A 257 -8.53 -11.43 -14.14
N ILE A 258 -8.29 -10.19 -14.58
CA ILE A 258 -7.36 -9.86 -15.67
C ILE A 258 -5.98 -9.43 -15.17
N SER A 259 -5.69 -9.68 -13.90
CA SER A 259 -4.42 -9.29 -13.28
C SER A 259 -3.68 -10.49 -12.72
N ASP A 260 -2.38 -10.35 -12.47
CA ASP A 260 -1.59 -11.31 -11.72
C ASP A 260 -2.11 -11.46 -10.27
N GLN A 261 -1.52 -12.39 -9.51
CA GLN A 261 -1.75 -12.47 -8.05
C GLN A 261 -3.21 -12.70 -7.63
N ALA A 262 -4.06 -13.26 -8.50
CA ALA A 262 -5.41 -13.62 -8.11
C ALA A 262 -5.42 -14.76 -7.06
N PRO A 263 -6.41 -14.79 -6.14
CA PRO A 263 -7.42 -13.76 -5.93
C PRO A 263 -6.80 -12.54 -5.24
N HIS A 264 -7.05 -11.33 -5.78
CA HIS A 264 -6.47 -10.09 -5.25
C HIS A 264 -7.57 -9.16 -4.73
N THR A 265 -7.74 -9.13 -3.41
CA THR A 265 -8.82 -8.43 -2.70
C THR A 265 -8.72 -6.91 -2.80
N LEU A 266 -7.53 -6.31 -2.88
CA LEU A 266 -7.43 -4.86 -3.13
C LEU A 266 -7.95 -4.48 -4.52
N ARG A 267 -7.60 -5.24 -5.57
CA ARG A 267 -8.04 -4.98 -6.96
C ARG A 267 -9.53 -5.22 -7.15
N ALA A 268 -10.08 -6.22 -6.44
CA ALA A 268 -11.51 -6.49 -6.40
C ALA A 268 -12.28 -5.74 -5.29
N SER A 269 -11.68 -4.72 -4.66
CA SER A 269 -12.25 -4.05 -3.48
C SER A 269 -13.67 -3.51 -3.68
N GLY A 270 -14.03 -3.12 -4.91
CA GLY A 270 -15.39 -2.68 -5.23
C GLY A 270 -16.47 -3.73 -4.90
N LEU A 271 -16.12 -5.02 -4.87
CA LEU A 271 -17.01 -6.14 -4.61
C LEU A 271 -17.62 -6.09 -3.21
N VAL A 272 -16.96 -5.40 -2.27
CA VAL A 272 -17.43 -5.15 -0.90
C VAL A 272 -18.86 -4.59 -0.87
N ILE A 273 -19.19 -3.66 -1.78
CA ILE A 273 -20.49 -2.98 -1.82
C ILE A 273 -21.64 -3.91 -2.24
N PRO A 274 -21.63 -4.54 -3.43
CA PRO A 274 -22.68 -5.48 -3.81
C PRO A 274 -22.73 -6.70 -2.90
N LEU A 275 -21.58 -7.18 -2.40
CA LEU A 275 -21.54 -8.30 -1.46
C LEU A 275 -22.31 -7.98 -0.17
N ALA A 276 -22.02 -6.83 0.47
CA ALA A 276 -22.71 -6.44 1.69
C ALA A 276 -24.23 -6.23 1.50
N LEU A 277 -24.68 -5.79 0.32
CA LEU A 277 -26.11 -5.70 0.00
C LEU A 277 -26.76 -7.08 0.00
N VAL A 278 -26.08 -8.08 -0.58
CA VAL A 278 -26.57 -9.47 -0.61
C VAL A 278 -26.56 -10.09 0.78
N LEU A 279 -25.49 -9.91 1.56
CA LEU A 279 -25.43 -10.37 2.96
C LEU A 279 -26.56 -9.76 3.80
N GLY A 280 -26.84 -8.46 3.61
CA GLY A 280 -27.97 -7.78 4.26
C GLY A 280 -29.32 -8.33 3.86
N ALA A 281 -29.51 -8.69 2.59
CA ALA A 281 -30.72 -9.37 2.13
C ALA A 281 -30.88 -10.76 2.77
N GLY A 282 -29.77 -11.47 3.04
CA GLY A 282 -29.78 -12.75 3.74
C GLY A 282 -30.22 -12.61 5.19
N ALA A 283 -29.66 -11.64 5.92
CA ALA A 283 -30.05 -11.35 7.30
C ALA A 283 -31.51 -10.90 7.41
N TRP A 284 -31.98 -10.07 6.46
CA TRP A 284 -33.40 -9.75 6.32
C TRP A 284 -34.26 -10.99 6.04
N GLY A 285 -33.77 -11.92 5.22
CA GLY A 285 -34.42 -13.20 4.95
C GLY A 285 -34.62 -14.04 6.21
N ILE A 286 -33.57 -14.16 7.04
CA ILE A 286 -33.66 -14.79 8.36
C ILE A 286 -34.72 -14.10 9.21
N GLU A 287 -34.66 -12.77 9.36
CA GLU A 287 -35.66 -12.02 10.13
C GLU A 287 -37.09 -12.33 9.67
N ARG A 288 -37.34 -12.29 8.36
CA ARG A 288 -38.67 -12.49 7.78
C ARG A 288 -39.18 -13.93 7.97
N ILE A 289 -38.32 -14.92 7.81
CA ILE A 289 -38.67 -16.33 8.00
C ILE A 289 -38.96 -16.60 9.48
N SER A 290 -38.09 -16.12 10.37
CA SER A 290 -38.24 -16.28 11.81
C SER A 290 -39.49 -15.58 12.36
N ARG A 291 -39.92 -14.44 11.80
CA ARG A 291 -41.22 -13.82 12.16
C ARG A 291 -42.43 -14.69 11.82
N ARG A 292 -42.31 -15.56 10.82
CA ARG A 292 -43.39 -16.45 10.39
C ARG A 292 -43.43 -17.76 11.18
N LEU A 293 -42.26 -18.26 11.56
CA LEU A 293 -42.09 -19.60 12.14
C LEU A 293 -41.83 -19.60 13.65
N ALA A 294 -41.45 -18.47 14.24
CA ALA A 294 -41.01 -18.39 15.63
C ALA A 294 -41.51 -17.11 16.33
N HIS A 295 -41.21 -16.98 17.63
CA HIS A 295 -41.61 -15.83 18.44
C HIS A 295 -41.02 -14.51 17.89
N PRO A 296 -41.76 -13.38 17.87
CA PRO A 296 -41.31 -12.11 17.29
C PRO A 296 -39.96 -11.58 17.82
N GLY A 297 -39.61 -11.88 19.07
CA GLY A 297 -38.31 -11.54 19.66
C GLY A 297 -37.13 -12.26 19.00
N LEU A 298 -37.33 -13.51 18.56
CA LEU A 298 -36.28 -14.30 17.90
C LEU A 298 -35.98 -13.82 16.47
N ALA A 299 -36.92 -13.13 15.83
CA ALA A 299 -36.74 -12.66 14.48
C ALA A 299 -35.60 -11.66 14.30
N VAL A 300 -35.37 -10.80 15.29
CA VAL A 300 -34.22 -9.88 15.27
C VAL A 300 -33.00 -10.53 15.92
N ALA A 301 -33.20 -11.35 16.96
CA ALA A 301 -32.11 -11.97 17.70
C ALA A 301 -31.27 -12.91 16.84
N LEU A 302 -31.88 -13.71 15.95
CA LEU A 302 -31.16 -14.66 15.10
C LEU A 302 -30.18 -14.01 14.11
N PRO A 303 -30.61 -13.09 13.20
CA PRO A 303 -29.67 -12.42 12.30
C PRO A 303 -28.65 -11.56 13.07
N LEU A 304 -29.03 -10.97 14.20
CA LEU A 304 -28.11 -10.23 15.05
C LEU A 304 -27.05 -11.16 15.67
N ALA A 305 -27.42 -12.35 16.13
CA ALA A 305 -26.50 -13.33 16.67
C ALA A 305 -25.49 -13.80 15.61
N VAL A 306 -25.95 -14.08 14.39
CA VAL A 306 -25.07 -14.45 13.26
C VAL A 306 -24.07 -13.32 12.97
N LEU A 307 -24.55 -12.09 12.83
CA LEU A 307 -23.68 -10.93 12.56
C LEU A 307 -22.73 -10.63 13.73
N THR A 308 -23.17 -10.83 14.97
CA THR A 308 -22.33 -10.67 16.16
C THR A 308 -21.22 -11.71 16.17
N ALA A 309 -21.54 -12.98 15.88
CA ALA A 309 -20.55 -14.04 15.76
C ALA A 309 -19.52 -13.75 14.65
N SER A 310 -19.97 -13.30 13.47
CA SER A 310 -19.08 -12.86 12.38
C SER A 310 -18.24 -11.62 12.77
N GLY A 311 -18.81 -10.70 13.55
CA GLY A 311 -18.11 -9.53 14.09
C GLY A 311 -17.03 -9.91 15.09
N LEU A 312 -17.30 -10.84 16.01
CA LEU A 312 -16.31 -11.38 16.94
C LEU A 312 -15.20 -12.14 16.19
N ALA A 313 -15.55 -12.94 15.18
CA ALA A 313 -14.59 -13.63 14.33
C ALA A 313 -13.69 -12.63 13.57
N THR A 314 -14.29 -11.58 13.00
CA THR A 314 -13.56 -10.50 12.31
C THR A 314 -12.64 -9.74 13.26
N SER A 315 -13.12 -9.40 14.47
CA SER A 315 -12.30 -8.75 15.50
C SER A 315 -11.11 -9.61 15.90
N ARG A 316 -11.33 -10.90 16.19
CA ARG A 316 -10.27 -11.86 16.53
C ARG A 316 -9.27 -12.00 15.38
N ASP A 317 -9.75 -12.22 14.17
CA ASP A 317 -8.91 -12.38 13.00
C ASP A 317 -8.07 -11.12 12.77
N PHE A 318 -8.67 -9.93 12.82
CA PHE A 318 -7.94 -8.67 12.64
C PHE A 318 -6.91 -8.42 13.75
N THR A 319 -7.35 -8.43 15.02
CA THR A 319 -6.51 -8.00 16.16
C THR A 319 -5.50 -9.05 16.59
N GLN A 320 -5.85 -10.33 16.57
CA GLN A 320 -5.00 -11.40 17.10
C GLN A 320 -4.18 -12.08 16.01
N ARG A 321 -4.69 -12.15 14.77
CA ARG A 321 -4.01 -12.88 13.68
C ARG A 321 -3.33 -11.95 12.69
N TRP A 322 -4.05 -10.98 12.12
CA TRP A 322 -3.50 -10.12 11.07
C TRP A 322 -2.47 -9.11 11.62
N LEU A 323 -2.81 -8.36 12.67
CA LEU A 323 -1.90 -7.38 13.28
C LEU A 323 -0.63 -8.00 13.88
N ASN A 324 -0.71 -9.26 14.32
CA ASN A 324 0.42 -9.99 14.92
C ASN A 324 1.16 -10.89 13.91
N ASN A 325 0.79 -10.86 12.62
CA ASN A 325 1.47 -11.65 11.60
C ASN A 325 2.85 -11.04 11.29
N GLY A 326 3.90 -11.88 11.38
CA GLY A 326 5.28 -11.45 11.16
C GLY A 326 5.56 -10.92 9.75
N GLU A 327 4.91 -11.49 8.73
CA GLU A 327 5.02 -11.00 7.35
C GLU A 327 4.29 -9.67 7.15
N VAL A 328 3.14 -9.46 7.79
CA VAL A 328 2.44 -8.16 7.76
C VAL A 328 3.35 -7.06 8.31
N PHE A 329 4.06 -7.35 9.39
CA PHE A 329 5.00 -6.40 10.02
C PHE A 329 6.17 -6.01 9.10
N THR A 330 6.71 -6.95 8.34
CA THR A 330 7.80 -6.67 7.39
C THR A 330 7.28 -6.03 6.11
N ARG A 331 6.24 -6.60 5.50
CA ARG A 331 5.65 -6.15 4.23
C ARG A 331 5.02 -4.76 4.28
N LEU A 332 4.46 -4.36 5.44
CA LEU A 332 3.95 -3.00 5.65
C LEU A 332 5.00 -2.08 6.30
N GLU A 333 6.27 -2.48 6.29
CA GLU A 333 7.41 -1.67 6.72
C GLU A 333 7.27 -1.16 8.17
N ALA A 334 6.58 -1.93 9.01
CA ALA A 334 6.35 -1.59 10.41
C ALA A 334 7.67 -1.62 11.21
N HIS A 335 8.57 -2.53 10.87
CA HIS A 335 9.94 -2.60 11.41
C HIS A 335 10.71 -1.28 11.25
N ILE A 336 10.72 -0.67 10.06
CA ILE A 336 11.36 0.64 9.82
C ILE A 336 10.68 1.73 10.66
N ASN A 337 9.33 1.77 10.65
CA ASN A 337 8.59 2.78 11.40
C ASN A 337 8.81 2.66 12.91
N ARG A 338 8.90 1.43 13.45
CA ARG A 338 9.18 1.18 14.86
C ARG A 338 10.61 1.58 15.22
N ALA A 339 11.59 1.24 14.38
CA ALA A 339 12.97 1.67 14.55
C ALA A 339 13.09 3.20 14.63
N VAL A 340 12.36 3.94 13.79
CA VAL A 340 12.33 5.42 13.85
C VAL A 340 11.74 5.93 15.17
N LEU A 341 10.70 5.29 15.70
CA LEU A 341 10.10 5.69 16.98
C LEU A 341 11.07 5.43 18.15
N ASP A 342 11.71 4.26 18.17
CA ASP A 342 12.70 3.91 19.19
C ASP A 342 13.91 4.86 19.11
N LEU A 343 14.41 5.13 17.90
CA LEU A 343 15.48 6.09 17.65
C LEU A 343 15.15 7.47 18.19
N LYS A 344 13.95 8.00 17.92
CA LYS A 344 13.55 9.34 18.39
C LYS A 344 13.46 9.43 19.90
N ARG A 345 13.09 8.34 20.58
CA ARG A 345 13.01 8.28 22.04
C ARG A 345 14.38 8.19 22.70
N LEU A 346 15.32 7.49 22.06
CA LEU A 346 16.59 7.07 22.66
C LEU A 346 17.80 7.87 22.20
N THR A 347 17.66 8.74 21.20
CA THR A 347 18.78 9.55 20.66
C THR A 347 18.48 11.05 20.64
N PRO A 348 19.52 11.90 20.81
CA PRO A 348 19.37 13.35 20.74
C PRO A 348 18.77 13.84 19.39
N PRO A 349 18.03 14.97 19.37
CA PRO A 349 17.44 15.52 18.15
C PRO A 349 18.41 15.95 17.04
N GLY A 350 19.69 16.15 17.36
CA GLY A 350 20.73 16.53 16.40
C GLY A 350 21.56 15.36 15.85
N MET A 351 21.42 14.16 16.43
CA MET A 351 22.24 13.01 16.04
C MET A 351 21.92 12.57 14.60
N PRO A 352 22.92 12.44 13.71
CA PRO A 352 22.72 11.91 12.36
C PRO A 352 22.17 10.49 12.37
N VAL A 353 21.38 10.15 11.35
CA VAL A 353 20.74 8.85 11.20
C VAL A 353 21.00 8.26 9.82
N TYR A 354 21.37 6.99 9.79
CA TYR A 354 21.60 6.23 8.57
C TYR A 354 20.74 4.97 8.56
N PHE A 355 20.08 4.66 7.45
CA PHE A 355 19.30 3.44 7.26
C PHE A 355 20.00 2.47 6.30
N SER A 356 20.00 1.18 6.62
CA SER A 356 20.56 0.10 5.78
C SER A 356 19.68 -1.15 5.83
N PRO A 357 19.48 -1.90 4.73
CA PRO A 357 19.96 -1.67 3.36
C PRO A 357 18.92 -0.91 2.53
N LEU A 358 18.87 0.43 2.65
CA LEU A 358 17.86 1.25 1.99
C LEU A 358 18.50 2.34 1.12
N SER A 359 17.79 2.80 0.09
CA SER A 359 18.19 4.00 -0.65
C SER A 359 17.63 5.27 -0.01
N PRO A 360 18.26 6.45 -0.20
CA PRO A 360 17.68 7.73 0.23
C PRO A 360 16.30 8.00 -0.40
N SER A 361 16.06 7.45 -1.59
CA SER A 361 14.78 7.52 -2.32
C SER A 361 13.73 6.52 -1.83
N HIS A 362 14.06 5.64 -0.89
CA HIS A 362 13.11 4.67 -0.35
C HIS A 362 11.91 5.39 0.27
N PRO A 363 10.65 5.05 -0.08
CA PRO A 363 9.48 5.85 0.29
C PRO A 363 9.33 6.11 1.79
N VAL A 364 9.63 5.11 2.64
CA VAL A 364 9.58 5.30 4.09
C VAL A 364 10.72 6.18 4.59
N VAL A 365 11.92 6.08 4.03
CA VAL A 365 13.04 6.96 4.44
C VAL A 365 12.69 8.41 4.07
N ALA A 366 12.25 8.65 2.84
CA ALA A 366 11.84 9.97 2.37
C ALA A 366 10.65 10.55 3.15
N PHE A 367 9.66 9.73 3.52
CA PHE A 367 8.52 10.17 4.32
C PHE A 367 8.92 10.45 5.78
N ARG A 368 9.75 9.60 6.37
CA ARG A 368 10.12 9.69 7.78
C ARG A 368 11.25 10.69 8.05
N SER A 369 12.04 11.07 7.05
CA SER A 369 13.08 12.11 7.18
C SER A 369 12.49 13.45 7.63
N VAL A 370 11.29 13.80 7.14
CA VAL A 370 10.56 15.00 7.57
C VAL A 370 10.20 14.94 9.06
N ASP A 371 9.78 13.77 9.57
CA ASP A 371 9.49 13.56 11.01
C ASP A 371 10.77 13.44 11.87
N LEU A 372 11.93 13.23 11.25
CA LEU A 372 13.23 13.15 11.91
C LEU A 372 13.97 14.49 11.98
N SER A 373 13.55 15.49 11.18
CA SER A 373 14.08 16.85 11.22
C SER A 373 14.17 17.38 12.67
N PRO A 374 15.29 18.01 13.08
CA PRO A 374 16.40 18.50 12.26
C PRO A 374 17.54 17.51 12.01
N ARG A 375 17.38 16.21 12.32
CA ARG A 375 18.44 15.21 12.11
C ARG A 375 18.84 15.14 10.64
N ARG A 376 20.15 15.02 10.37
CA ARG A 376 20.63 14.61 9.04
C ARG A 376 20.29 13.15 8.85
N THR A 377 19.50 12.85 7.81
CA THR A 377 19.09 11.49 7.48
C THR A 377 19.65 11.07 6.14
N GLY A 378 20.15 9.85 6.05
CA GLY A 378 20.32 9.21 4.75
C GLY A 378 20.29 7.71 4.86
N ALA A 379 20.59 7.04 3.76
CA ALA A 379 20.48 5.61 3.66
C ALA A 379 21.50 5.07 2.66
N PHE A 380 21.88 3.82 2.86
CA PHE A 380 22.84 3.09 2.05
C PHE A 380 22.53 1.60 2.07
N ASP A 381 23.25 0.82 1.27
CA ASP A 381 23.18 -0.64 1.27
C ASP A 381 24.49 -1.22 1.78
N GLY A 382 24.44 -1.73 3.02
CA GLY A 382 25.57 -2.25 3.77
C GLY A 382 26.17 -3.53 3.18
N HIS A 383 25.48 -4.23 2.29
CA HIS A 383 26.05 -5.35 1.53
C HIS A 383 27.17 -4.90 0.58
N TYR A 384 27.14 -3.65 0.15
CA TYR A 384 28.10 -3.14 -0.83
C TYR A 384 29.08 -2.12 -0.27
N CYS A 385 28.62 -1.25 0.64
CA CYS A 385 29.48 -0.25 1.25
C CYS A 385 29.00 0.11 2.65
N LEU A 386 29.96 0.40 3.53
CA LEU A 386 29.67 0.88 4.87
C LEU A 386 29.83 2.40 4.93
N VAL A 387 28.76 3.10 5.30
CA VAL A 387 28.85 4.54 5.55
C VAL A 387 29.24 4.76 7.02
N LEU A 388 30.29 5.55 7.23
CA LEU A 388 30.76 5.94 8.56
C LEU A 388 30.62 7.45 8.72
N ALA A 389 29.92 7.88 9.77
CA ALA A 389 29.85 9.28 10.16
C ALA A 389 31.16 9.76 10.79
N ASP A 390 31.43 11.07 10.73
CA ASP A 390 32.56 11.71 11.43
C ASP A 390 32.31 11.90 12.93
N GLU A 391 31.05 11.86 13.34
CA GLU A 391 30.57 12.07 14.71
C GLU A 391 29.67 10.91 15.13
N PRO A 392 29.35 10.75 16.43
CA PRO A 392 28.43 9.71 16.87
C PRO A 392 27.10 9.77 16.11
N ALA A 393 26.71 8.65 15.51
CA ALA A 393 25.53 8.55 14.67
C ALA A 393 24.71 7.29 14.99
N ALA A 394 23.42 7.37 14.69
CA ALA A 394 22.51 6.25 14.82
C ALA A 394 22.36 5.51 13.49
N TYR A 395 22.42 4.18 13.52
CA TYR A 395 22.28 3.31 12.37
C TYR A 395 21.07 2.41 12.58
N VAL A 396 20.11 2.48 11.66
CA VAL A 396 18.96 1.59 11.61
C VAL A 396 19.26 0.51 10.57
N SER A 397 19.61 -0.68 11.06
CA SER A 397 19.81 -1.86 10.22
C SER A 397 18.53 -2.69 10.17
N LEU A 398 18.13 -3.10 8.98
CA LEU A 398 17.14 -4.15 8.81
C LEU A 398 17.83 -5.50 8.94
N THR A 399 18.13 -5.90 10.16
CA THR A 399 18.91 -7.11 10.51
C THR A 399 18.39 -8.40 9.87
N LEU A 400 17.09 -8.47 9.54
CA LEU A 400 16.54 -9.58 8.76
C LEU A 400 17.22 -9.76 7.41
N PHE A 401 17.64 -8.66 6.79
CA PHE A 401 18.28 -8.63 5.47
C PHE A 401 19.80 -8.50 5.56
N GLU A 402 20.33 -7.94 6.66
CA GLU A 402 21.79 -7.76 6.89
C GLU A 402 22.20 -8.25 8.29
N PRO A 403 22.25 -9.57 8.54
CA PRO A 403 22.52 -10.10 9.87
C PRO A 403 23.91 -9.75 10.41
N GLU A 404 24.90 -9.59 9.52
CA GLU A 404 26.31 -9.32 9.86
C GLU A 404 26.64 -7.82 9.95
N PHE A 405 25.64 -6.93 9.79
CA PHE A 405 25.85 -5.48 9.77
C PHE A 405 26.53 -4.96 11.03
N GLY A 406 26.07 -5.42 12.21
CA GLY A 406 26.62 -5.00 13.49
C GLY A 406 28.09 -5.41 13.66
N GLU A 407 28.44 -6.63 13.23
CA GLU A 407 29.82 -7.13 13.27
C GLU A 407 30.72 -6.30 12.34
N THR A 408 30.27 -6.07 11.10
CA THR A 408 31.00 -5.26 10.10
C THR A 408 31.23 -3.83 10.59
N LEU A 409 30.19 -3.17 11.12
CA LEU A 409 30.30 -1.81 11.64
C LEU A 409 31.20 -1.74 12.88
N SER A 410 31.27 -2.80 13.70
CA SER A 410 32.09 -2.84 14.92
C SER A 410 33.60 -2.90 14.70
N GLN A 411 34.03 -3.17 13.47
CA GLN A 411 35.44 -3.07 13.09
C GLN A 411 35.91 -1.60 13.10
N TRP A 412 35.01 -0.67 12.75
CA TRP A 412 35.34 0.73 12.48
C TRP A 412 34.81 1.72 13.53
N ALA A 413 33.88 1.28 14.38
CA ALA A 413 33.25 2.11 15.40
C ALA A 413 32.99 1.31 16.68
N ASP A 414 32.87 2.03 17.80
CA ASP A 414 32.35 1.45 19.04
C ASP A 414 30.81 1.49 19.00
N LEU A 415 30.20 0.30 19.04
CA LEU A 415 28.75 0.13 18.88
C LEU A 415 28.06 -0.09 20.20
N THR A 416 26.88 0.52 20.34
CA THR A 416 25.90 0.20 21.37
C THR A 416 24.56 -0.10 20.69
N VAL A 417 23.98 -1.28 20.97
CA VAL A 417 22.60 -1.57 20.58
C VAL A 417 21.67 -0.82 21.52
N ILE A 418 20.91 0.13 20.99
CA ILE A 418 19.96 0.92 21.80
C ILE A 418 18.51 0.40 21.68
N ALA A 419 18.18 -0.28 20.59
CA ALA A 419 16.89 -0.90 20.40
C ALA A 419 16.99 -2.04 19.38
N GLN A 420 16.15 -3.06 19.53
CA GLN A 420 15.99 -4.14 18.55
C GLN A 420 14.59 -4.72 18.64
N ASP A 421 14.21 -5.47 17.61
CA ASP A 421 12.93 -6.17 17.61
C ASP A 421 12.93 -7.40 18.51
N GLU A 422 12.52 -7.22 19.77
CA GLU A 422 12.46 -8.30 20.76
C GLU A 422 11.41 -9.38 20.44
N ALA A 423 10.46 -9.11 19.54
CA ALA A 423 9.39 -10.04 19.19
C ALA A 423 9.81 -11.08 18.13
N ALA A 424 11.04 -11.00 17.60
CA ALA A 424 11.56 -11.91 16.60
C ALA A 424 12.98 -12.37 16.94
N SER A 425 13.29 -13.63 16.62
CA SER A 425 14.63 -14.20 16.73
C SER A 425 14.98 -14.91 15.41
N PRO A 426 15.91 -14.39 14.59
CA PRO A 426 16.69 -13.16 14.81
C PRO A 426 15.82 -11.89 14.78
N PRO A 427 16.28 -10.77 15.37
CA PRO A 427 15.56 -9.50 15.34
C PRO A 427 15.39 -9.02 13.90
N ARG A 428 14.22 -8.45 13.57
CA ARG A 428 13.95 -7.97 12.21
C ARG A 428 14.63 -6.64 11.90
N TYR A 429 14.85 -5.81 12.92
CA TYR A 429 15.62 -4.58 12.85
C TYR A 429 16.43 -4.40 14.13
N THR A 430 17.54 -3.69 14.01
CA THR A 430 18.39 -3.27 15.13
C THR A 430 18.80 -1.82 14.94
N VAL A 431 18.75 -1.05 16.01
CA VAL A 431 19.20 0.34 16.07
C VAL A 431 20.48 0.41 16.88
N TYR A 432 21.55 0.81 16.21
CA TYR A 432 22.86 1.00 16.81
C TYR A 432 23.13 2.49 17.01
N VAL A 433 23.85 2.85 18.06
CA VAL A 433 24.62 4.08 18.12
C VAL A 433 26.08 3.68 17.93
N ALA A 434 26.75 4.28 16.94
CA ALA A 434 28.13 3.99 16.64
C ALA A 434 28.99 5.25 16.80
N THR A 435 30.07 5.14 17.56
CA THR A 435 31.08 6.19 17.73
C THR A 435 32.33 5.81 16.92
N PRO A 436 32.73 6.59 15.90
CA PRO A 436 33.84 6.23 15.03
C PRO A 436 35.17 6.07 15.79
N ARG A 437 35.93 4.99 15.51
CA ARG A 437 37.26 4.76 16.08
C ARG A 437 38.30 5.59 15.34
N ARG A 438 38.51 6.83 15.80
CA ARG A 438 39.50 7.75 15.23
C ARG A 438 40.91 7.18 15.17
N SER A 439 41.31 6.35 16.13
CA SER A 439 42.62 5.68 16.13
C SER A 439 42.84 4.81 14.89
N ILE A 440 41.83 4.10 14.41
CA ILE A 440 41.93 3.26 13.20
C ILE A 440 41.82 4.16 11.97
N LEU A 441 40.80 5.01 11.94
CA LEU A 441 40.50 5.84 10.77
C LEU A 441 41.62 6.82 10.42
N ASP A 442 42.38 7.32 11.40
CA ASP A 442 43.43 8.32 11.21
C ASP A 442 44.87 7.74 11.29
N SER A 443 45.03 6.42 11.47
CA SER A 443 46.35 5.78 11.58
C SER A 443 47.03 5.47 10.24
N THR A 444 46.31 5.54 9.13
CA THR A 444 46.84 5.19 7.81
C THR A 444 47.30 6.41 7.01
N PRO A 445 48.32 6.27 6.14
CA PRO A 445 48.81 7.36 5.31
C PRO A 445 47.70 7.92 4.40
N GLY A 446 47.55 9.25 4.38
CA GLY A 446 46.51 9.95 3.63
C GLY A 446 45.64 10.85 4.52
N PRO A 447 44.68 11.58 3.94
CA PRO A 447 43.98 11.26 2.71
C PRO A 447 44.69 11.76 1.44
N TYR A 448 44.48 11.06 0.34
CA TYR A 448 44.90 11.47 -1.00
C TYR A 448 43.72 12.13 -1.71
N ALA A 449 43.88 13.38 -2.14
CA ALA A 449 42.85 14.11 -2.87
C ALA A 449 42.88 13.77 -4.36
N PHE A 450 41.72 13.44 -4.91
CA PHE A 450 41.49 13.20 -6.32
C PHE A 450 40.68 14.36 -6.89
N GLY A 451 41.41 15.40 -7.33
CA GLY A 451 40.82 16.68 -7.72
C GLY A 451 40.15 17.39 -6.55
N ASP A 452 39.03 18.05 -6.83
CA ASP A 452 38.21 18.76 -5.83
C ASP A 452 37.02 17.94 -5.29
N ALA A 453 36.85 16.71 -5.79
CA ALA A 453 35.64 15.93 -5.61
C ALA A 453 35.73 14.89 -4.49
N LEU A 454 36.88 14.21 -4.40
CA LEU A 454 37.02 12.99 -3.60
C LEU A 454 38.35 12.96 -2.84
N GLN A 455 38.30 12.34 -1.66
CA GLN A 455 39.46 11.91 -0.91
C GLN A 455 39.40 10.40 -0.72
N LEU A 456 40.54 9.73 -0.95
CA LEU A 456 40.74 8.31 -0.68
C LEU A 456 41.74 8.11 0.45
N ARG A 457 41.46 7.14 1.30
CA ARG A 457 42.36 6.68 2.37
C ARG A 457 42.36 5.16 2.40
N PRO A 458 43.52 4.49 2.27
CA PRO A 458 43.58 3.05 2.55
C PRO A 458 43.32 2.82 4.03
N LEU A 459 42.44 1.87 4.37
CA LEU A 459 42.08 1.56 5.76
C LEU A 459 42.68 0.22 6.21
N SER A 460 42.96 -0.70 5.28
CA SER A 460 43.70 -1.93 5.58
C SER A 460 45.20 -1.74 5.33
N ALA A 461 46.02 -2.39 6.16
CA ALA A 461 47.44 -2.53 5.86
C ALA A 461 47.63 -3.53 4.72
N LEU A 462 48.48 -3.17 3.75
CA LEU A 462 48.91 -4.13 2.73
C LEU A 462 49.88 -5.15 3.34
N PRO A 463 49.82 -6.43 2.94
CA PRO A 463 50.80 -7.41 3.39
C PRO A 463 52.19 -7.04 2.86
N ALA A 464 53.23 -7.32 3.66
CA ALA A 464 54.61 -7.02 3.29
C ALA A 464 55.10 -7.83 2.07
N SER A 465 54.44 -8.95 1.77
CA SER A 465 54.73 -9.82 0.64
C SER A 465 53.43 -10.47 0.14
N ALA A 466 53.32 -10.67 -1.16
CA ALA A 466 52.22 -11.39 -1.82
C ALA A 466 52.78 -12.33 -2.90
N HIS A 467 52.12 -13.46 -3.11
CA HIS A 467 52.47 -14.45 -4.12
C HIS A 467 51.43 -14.49 -5.24
N ALA A 468 51.82 -15.01 -6.39
CA ALA A 468 50.89 -15.22 -7.49
C ALA A 468 49.78 -16.21 -7.07
N GLY A 469 48.52 -15.79 -7.22
CA GLY A 469 47.35 -16.55 -6.78
C GLY A 469 46.77 -16.09 -5.43
N ASP A 470 47.48 -15.23 -4.68
CA ASP A 470 46.95 -14.64 -3.45
C ASP A 470 45.80 -13.66 -3.74
N VAL A 471 44.82 -13.61 -2.85
CA VAL A 471 43.74 -12.60 -2.86
C VAL A 471 44.10 -11.49 -1.89
N LEU A 472 44.38 -10.30 -2.42
CA LEU A 472 44.66 -9.10 -1.63
C LEU A 472 43.36 -8.33 -1.41
N THR A 473 42.94 -8.23 -0.15
CA THR A 473 41.77 -7.42 0.24
C THR A 473 42.25 -6.04 0.68
N ILE A 474 41.67 -4.99 0.09
CA ILE A 474 42.01 -3.59 0.39
C ILE A 474 40.72 -2.85 0.70
N ASP A 475 40.57 -2.41 1.94
CA ASP A 475 39.50 -1.52 2.36
C ASP A 475 39.91 -0.08 2.07
N LEU A 476 39.08 0.62 1.32
CA LEU A 476 39.29 2.02 0.97
C LEU A 476 38.22 2.88 1.64
N GLY A 477 38.67 3.80 2.49
CA GLY A 477 37.87 4.89 3.01
C GLY A 477 37.70 5.96 1.95
N LEU A 478 36.46 6.33 1.69
CA LEU A 478 36.06 7.30 0.69
C LEU A 478 35.37 8.49 1.34
N ARG A 479 35.77 9.70 0.96
CA ARG A 479 35.11 10.93 1.39
C ARG A 479 34.82 11.81 0.20
N ALA A 480 33.55 12.10 -0.02
CA ALA A 480 33.11 13.14 -0.94
C ALA A 480 33.38 14.52 -0.32
N LEU A 481 34.11 15.37 -1.03
CA LEU A 481 34.39 16.75 -0.65
C LEU A 481 33.28 17.71 -1.10
N ARG A 482 32.54 17.30 -2.13
CA ARG A 482 31.34 17.96 -2.65
C ARG A 482 30.33 16.90 -3.09
N GLN A 483 29.11 17.31 -3.39
CA GLN A 483 28.15 16.43 -4.03
C GLN A 483 28.71 15.95 -5.37
N LEU A 484 28.67 14.63 -5.57
CA LEU A 484 29.13 13.98 -6.78
C LEU A 484 28.08 14.16 -7.88
N ASP A 485 28.51 14.67 -9.03
CA ASP A 485 27.68 15.02 -10.20
C ASP A 485 27.43 13.83 -11.14
N ARG A 486 28.14 12.73 -10.91
CA ARG A 486 28.11 11.49 -11.70
C ARG A 486 28.54 10.33 -10.82
N ASN A 487 28.35 9.10 -11.31
CA ASN A 487 28.92 7.94 -10.64
C ASN A 487 30.43 7.88 -10.95
N TYR A 488 31.24 7.80 -9.91
CA TYR A 488 32.68 7.63 -10.01
C TYR A 488 33.02 6.15 -9.86
N SER A 489 34.16 5.71 -10.40
CA SER A 489 34.71 4.38 -10.14
C SER A 489 36.14 4.51 -9.62
N VAL A 490 36.50 3.64 -8.69
CA VAL A 490 37.86 3.54 -8.17
C VAL A 490 38.52 2.33 -8.81
N PHE A 491 39.71 2.56 -9.36
CA PHE A 491 40.58 1.54 -9.93
C PHE A 491 41.78 1.38 -9.01
N VAL A 492 42.05 0.14 -8.59
CA VAL A 492 43.19 -0.22 -7.76
C VAL A 492 44.06 -1.15 -8.58
N HIS A 493 45.30 -0.75 -8.84
CA HIS A 493 46.25 -1.54 -9.61
C HIS A 493 47.43 -1.96 -8.73
N LEU A 494 47.87 -3.21 -8.88
CA LEU A 494 49.10 -3.73 -8.32
C LEU A 494 50.20 -3.68 -9.40
N TYR A 495 51.18 -2.81 -9.19
CA TYR A 495 52.29 -2.59 -10.12
C TYR A 495 53.57 -3.27 -9.65
N GLY A 496 54.41 -3.68 -10.61
CA GLY A 496 55.80 -4.03 -10.37
C GLY A 496 56.66 -2.81 -10.07
N ASN A 497 57.93 -3.07 -9.80
CA ASN A 497 58.98 -2.05 -9.71
C ASN A 497 60.06 -2.41 -10.76
N PRO A 498 60.26 -1.60 -11.83
CA PRO A 498 59.67 -0.29 -12.09
C PRO A 498 58.16 -0.35 -12.42
N THR A 499 57.47 0.79 -12.43
CA THR A 499 56.02 0.84 -12.71
C THR A 499 55.69 0.59 -14.19
N PRO A 500 54.44 0.31 -14.59
CA PRO A 500 54.08 0.14 -16.00
C PRO A 500 54.42 1.32 -16.92
N TYR A 501 54.41 2.55 -16.38
CA TYR A 501 54.80 3.75 -17.14
C TYR A 501 56.32 3.83 -17.38
N GLU A 502 57.10 3.09 -16.62
CA GLU A 502 58.55 2.97 -16.68
C GLU A 502 58.98 1.63 -17.31
N GLY A 503 58.05 0.88 -17.91
CA GLY A 503 58.32 -0.39 -18.58
C GLY A 503 58.15 -1.65 -17.73
N GLY A 504 57.61 -1.54 -16.51
CA GLY A 504 57.29 -2.68 -15.66
C GLY A 504 55.93 -3.34 -15.92
N GLN A 505 55.59 -4.35 -15.12
CA GLN A 505 54.38 -5.15 -15.29
C GLN A 505 53.25 -4.68 -14.36
N MET A 506 52.01 -4.67 -14.86
CA MET A 506 50.81 -4.61 -14.02
C MET A 506 50.44 -6.05 -13.64
N TRP A 507 50.56 -6.38 -12.36
CA TRP A 507 50.34 -7.73 -11.85
C TRP A 507 48.87 -8.06 -11.65
N SER A 508 48.09 -7.08 -11.22
CA SER A 508 46.65 -7.24 -10.99
C SER A 508 45.95 -5.87 -11.02
N GLN A 509 44.65 -5.89 -11.25
CA GLN A 509 43.77 -4.73 -11.12
C GLN A 509 42.42 -5.15 -10.53
N GLY A 510 41.80 -4.23 -9.81
CA GLY A 510 40.41 -4.33 -9.39
C GLY A 510 39.72 -2.98 -9.55
N ASP A 511 38.46 -2.99 -9.91
CA ASP A 511 37.64 -1.80 -10.03
C ASP A 511 36.33 -1.95 -9.27
N SER A 512 35.85 -0.83 -8.74
CA SER A 512 34.56 -0.76 -8.05
C SER A 512 33.91 0.59 -8.30
N GLN A 513 32.60 0.57 -8.56
CA GLN A 513 31.83 1.80 -8.70
C GLN A 513 31.55 2.39 -7.32
N LEU A 514 31.74 3.69 -7.16
CA LEU A 514 31.35 4.41 -5.96
C LEU A 514 29.84 4.42 -5.85
N HIS A 515 29.36 3.93 -4.71
CA HIS A 515 27.94 3.94 -4.44
C HIS A 515 27.42 5.38 -4.34
N PRO A 516 26.23 5.66 -4.90
CA PRO A 516 25.59 6.96 -4.75
C PRO A 516 25.11 7.22 -3.32
N SER A 517 25.39 6.34 -2.35
CA SER A 517 25.05 6.57 -0.96
C SER A 517 25.96 7.64 -0.34
N TYR A 518 25.40 8.86 -0.25
CA TYR A 518 25.60 9.91 0.76
C TYR A 518 26.35 11.21 0.34
N PRO A 519 25.70 12.41 0.30
CA PRO A 519 24.29 12.69 0.04
C PRO A 519 24.04 12.83 -1.48
N PRO A 520 22.95 12.27 -2.02
CA PRO A 520 22.17 12.98 -3.05
C PRO A 520 20.64 12.69 -2.95
N PRO A 521 19.77 13.46 -3.64
CA PRO A 521 19.72 13.55 -5.10
C PRO A 521 20.62 14.62 -5.70
#